data_AF-A0A931ZQ58-F1
#
_entry.id   AF-A0A931ZQ58-F1
#
_cell.length_a   1.000
_cell.length_b   1.000
_cell.length_c   1.000
_cell.angle_alpha   90.00
_cell.angle_beta   90.00
_cell.angle_gamma   90.00
#
_symmetry.space_group_name_H-M   'P 1'
#
loop_
_entity.id
_entity.type
_entity.pdbx_description
1 polymer ?
#
loop_
_entity_poly.entity_id
_entity_poly.type
_entity_poly.pdbx_seq_one_letter_code
_entity_poly.pdbx_strand_id
1 'polypeptide(L)'
;MNTRKIIFIVLFTTLGIVALQVKISNLAGSTANFTLFDAFAPIVGSFLGTAWGILSVVAMQVVNLFLHGNFNLDFGSIIRLIPTMFAVIYFARQSKINLVIPVLAILAFIAHPIGRTVWFYAMFWLIPLLMYPLYNKSLLARSLGATFCQVRFG
;
A
#
# COMPACT_ATOMS: atom_id res chain seq x y z
N MET A 1 27.16 -0.37 -5.50
CA MET A 1 25.90 -1.15 -5.53
C MET A 1 26.19 -2.48 -6.23
N ASN A 2 25.77 -3.63 -5.68
CA ASN A 2 26.22 -4.95 -6.15
C ASN A 2 25.43 -5.40 -7.41
N THR A 3 26.07 -6.04 -8.40
CA THR A 3 25.46 -6.39 -9.71
C THR A 3 24.19 -7.24 -9.58
N ARG A 4 24.14 -8.14 -8.59
CA ARG A 4 22.93 -8.93 -8.27
C ARG A 4 21.74 -8.05 -7.85
N LYS A 5 21.99 -6.97 -7.11
CA LYS A 5 20.95 -6.02 -6.71
C LYS A 5 20.43 -5.23 -7.91
N ILE A 6 21.31 -4.85 -8.85
CA ILE A 6 20.92 -4.14 -10.07
C ILE A 6 20.03 -5.03 -10.94
N ILE A 7 20.41 -6.29 -11.16
CA ILE A 7 19.60 -7.25 -11.94
C ILE A 7 18.23 -7.45 -11.28
N PHE A 8 18.20 -7.59 -9.94
CA PHE A 8 16.93 -7.74 -9.22
C PHE A 8 16.06 -6.49 -9.35
N ILE A 9 16.63 -5.29 -9.24
CA ILE A 9 15.92 -4.03 -9.45
C ILE A 9 15.33 -3.98 -10.85
N VAL A 10 16.15 -4.21 -11.88
CA VAL A 10 15.70 -4.16 -13.29
C VAL A 10 14.57 -5.15 -13.51
N LEU A 11 14.75 -6.42 -13.16
CA LEU A 11 13.76 -7.48 -13.38
C LEU A 11 12.45 -7.21 -12.62
N PHE A 12 12.54 -6.75 -11.37
CA PHE A 12 11.39 -6.39 -10.56
C PHE A 12 10.67 -5.15 -11.11
N THR A 13 11.40 -4.14 -11.59
CA THR A 13 10.83 -2.96 -12.24
C THR A 13 10.10 -3.33 -13.53
N THR A 14 10.68 -4.17 -14.38
CA THR A 14 10.03 -4.61 -15.62
C THR A 14 8.74 -5.39 -15.34
N LEU A 15 8.79 -6.34 -14.39
CA LEU A 15 7.60 -7.07 -13.94
C LEU A 15 6.55 -6.14 -13.32
N GLY A 16 6.97 -5.13 -12.54
CA GLY A 16 6.09 -4.13 -11.96
C GLY A 16 5.37 -3.28 -13.02
N ILE A 17 6.06 -2.91 -14.10
CA ILE A 17 5.48 -2.18 -15.24
C ILE A 17 4.46 -3.06 -15.98
N VAL A 18 4.76 -4.34 -16.18
CA VAL A 18 3.81 -5.29 -16.79
C VAL A 18 2.58 -5.47 -15.87
N ALA A 19 2.79 -5.56 -14.55
CA ALA A 19 1.72 -5.67 -13.57
C ALA A 19 0.82 -4.42 -13.51
N LEU A 20 1.33 -3.23 -13.83
CA LEU A 20 0.49 -2.01 -13.92
C LEU A 20 -0.56 -2.10 -15.04
N GLN A 21 -0.28 -2.84 -16.11
CA GLN A 21 -1.17 -2.93 -17.27
C GLN A 21 -2.38 -3.85 -17.01
N VAL A 22 -2.29 -4.72 -15.99
CA VAL A 22 -3.35 -5.67 -15.66
C VAL A 22 -4.30 -5.05 -14.64
N LYS A 23 -5.44 -4.55 -15.12
CA LYS A 23 -6.55 -4.08 -14.29
C LYS A 23 -7.31 -5.30 -13.76
N ILE A 24 -7.42 -5.42 -12.43
CA ILE A 24 -8.13 -6.53 -11.80
C ILE A 24 -9.59 -6.15 -11.53
N SER A 25 -9.84 -4.97 -10.97
CA SER A 25 -11.19 -4.54 -10.62
C SER A 25 -11.33 -3.02 -10.59
N ASN A 26 -12.56 -2.53 -10.74
CA ASN A 26 -12.89 -1.15 -10.45
C ASN A 26 -12.94 -0.95 -8.93
N LEU A 27 -12.44 0.20 -8.46
CA LEU A 27 -12.56 0.54 -7.05
C LEU A 27 -14.01 0.96 -6.77
N ALA A 28 -14.62 0.34 -5.77
CA ALA A 28 -15.97 0.71 -5.33
C ALA A 28 -15.99 2.20 -4.94
N GLY A 29 -16.86 2.98 -5.60
CA GLY A 29 -17.00 4.41 -5.35
C GLY A 29 -15.98 5.31 -6.07
N SER A 30 -15.15 4.80 -7.00
CA SER A 30 -14.19 5.61 -7.76
C SER A 30 -14.11 5.21 -9.23
N THR A 31 -13.75 6.15 -10.10
CA THR A 31 -13.41 5.88 -11.51
C THR A 31 -12.03 5.23 -11.68
N ALA A 32 -11.28 5.07 -10.59
CA ALA A 32 -9.96 4.46 -10.61
C ALA A 32 -10.03 2.92 -10.57
N ASN A 33 -9.05 2.29 -11.22
CA ASN A 33 -8.90 0.83 -11.24
C ASN A 33 -7.91 0.36 -10.17
N PHE A 34 -8.16 -0.81 -9.59
CA PHE A 34 -7.20 -1.60 -8.83
C PHE A 34 -6.38 -2.45 -9.81
N THR A 35 -5.06 -2.26 -9.78
CA THR A 35 -4.12 -2.92 -10.69
C THR A 35 -3.41 -4.07 -9.99
N LEU A 36 -2.87 -5.00 -10.77
CA LEU A 36 -2.04 -6.09 -10.23
C LEU A 36 -0.83 -5.53 -9.47
N PHE A 37 -0.29 -4.38 -9.89
CA PHE A 37 0.74 -3.65 -9.15
C PHE A 37 0.31 -3.28 -7.72
N ASP A 38 -0.93 -2.81 -7.50
CA ASP A 38 -1.39 -2.42 -6.16
C ASP A 38 -1.31 -3.58 -5.16
N ALA A 39 -1.45 -4.83 -5.63
CA ALA A 39 -1.27 -6.03 -4.83
C ALA A 39 0.20 -6.36 -4.53
N PHE A 40 1.12 -6.10 -5.46
CA PHE A 40 2.57 -6.39 -5.31
C PHE A 40 3.36 -5.20 -4.71
N ALA A 41 2.80 -3.99 -4.73
CA ALA A 41 3.44 -2.77 -4.28
C ALA A 41 4.00 -2.84 -2.84
N PRO A 42 3.28 -3.41 -1.85
CA PRO A 42 3.82 -3.54 -0.49
C PRO A 42 5.10 -4.38 -0.42
N ILE A 43 5.26 -5.35 -1.33
CA ILE A 43 6.38 -6.30 -1.33
C ILE A 43 7.67 -5.61 -1.80
N VAL A 44 7.59 -4.61 -2.68
CA VAL A 44 8.76 -3.88 -3.23
C VAL A 44 9.67 -3.35 -2.13
N GLY A 45 9.08 -2.82 -1.05
CA GLY A 45 9.83 -2.28 0.09
C GLY A 45 10.67 -3.31 0.83
N SER A 46 10.31 -4.59 0.78
CA SER A 46 11.11 -5.66 1.40
C SER A 46 12.36 -6.02 0.60
N PHE A 47 12.34 -5.83 -0.71
CA PHE A 47 13.47 -6.14 -1.59
C PHE A 47 14.40 -4.94 -1.78
N LEU A 48 13.84 -3.74 -1.92
CA LEU A 48 14.61 -2.51 -2.20
C LEU A 48 14.94 -1.71 -0.93
N GLY A 49 14.32 -2.04 0.19
CA GLY A 49 14.34 -1.25 1.41
C GLY A 49 13.24 -0.18 1.40
N THR A 50 12.84 0.29 2.59
CA THR A 50 11.67 1.16 2.77
C THR A 50 11.73 2.44 1.93
N ALA A 51 12.87 3.14 1.91
CA ALA A 51 13.00 4.40 1.17
C ALA A 51 12.86 4.21 -0.35
N TRP A 52 13.54 3.22 -0.91
CA TRP A 52 13.47 2.91 -2.35
C TRP A 52 12.14 2.28 -2.75
N GLY A 53 11.50 1.51 -1.86
CA GLY A 53 10.16 0.99 -2.07
C GLY A 53 9.11 2.09 -2.17
N ILE A 54 9.14 3.07 -1.25
CA ILE A 54 8.27 4.25 -1.30
C ILE A 54 8.49 5.03 -2.60
N LEU A 55 9.75 5.30 -2.94
CA LEU A 55 10.09 6.06 -4.15
C LEU A 55 9.63 5.35 -5.42
N SER A 56 9.68 4.01 -5.43
CA SER A 56 9.16 3.19 -6.53
C SER A 56 7.64 3.30 -6.66
N VAL A 57 6.89 3.26 -5.55
CA VAL A 57 5.42 3.44 -5.58
C VAL A 57 5.05 4.82 -6.08
N VAL A 58 5.75 5.87 -5.62
CA VAL A 58 5.53 7.25 -6.10
C VAL A 58 5.83 7.37 -7.59
N ALA A 59 6.99 6.88 -8.04
CA ALA A 59 7.37 6.89 -9.46
C ALA A 59 6.35 6.15 -10.34
N MET A 60 5.87 5.00 -9.87
CA MET A 60 4.87 4.21 -10.60
C MET A 60 3.52 4.91 -10.67
N GLN A 61 3.10 5.63 -9.62
CA GLN A 61 1.89 6.44 -9.68
C GLN A 61 2.02 7.58 -10.69
N VAL A 62 3.20 8.22 -10.76
CA VAL A 62 3.49 9.25 -11.76
C VAL A 62 3.37 8.66 -13.17
N VAL A 63 3.99 7.51 -13.43
CA VAL A 63 3.87 6.80 -14.72
C VAL A 63 2.42 6.42 -15.03
N ASN A 64 1.67 5.95 -14.04
CA ASN A 64 0.25 5.58 -14.20
C ASN A 64 -0.62 6.79 -14.60
N LEU A 65 -0.35 7.97 -14.04
CA LEU A 65 -0.99 9.23 -14.42
C LEU A 65 -0.68 9.63 -15.87
N PHE A 66 0.60 9.53 -16.27
CA PHE A 66 1.03 9.83 -17.64
C PHE A 66 0.40 8.87 -18.67
N LEU A 67 0.34 7.57 -18.38
CA LEU A 67 -0.19 6.55 -19.31
C LEU A 67 -1.71 6.62 -19.47
N HIS A 68 -2.44 7.02 -18.44
CA HIS A 68 -3.91 7.08 -18.48
C HIS A 68 -4.45 8.47 -18.88
N GLY A 69 -3.58 9.44 -19.19
CA GLY A 69 -3.98 10.76 -19.69
C GLY A 69 -4.74 11.64 -18.68
N ASN A 70 -4.95 11.16 -17.45
CA ASN A 70 -5.56 11.91 -16.36
C ASN A 70 -4.51 12.83 -15.72
N PHE A 71 -4.21 13.95 -16.38
CA PHE A 71 -3.40 15.04 -15.83
C PHE A 71 -4.11 15.84 -14.74
N ASN A 72 -5.39 15.53 -14.45
CA ASN A 72 -6.05 16.02 -13.25
C ASN A 72 -5.43 15.33 -12.04
N LEU A 73 -4.38 15.95 -11.50
CA LEU A 73 -3.87 15.73 -10.15
C LEU A 73 -4.97 16.12 -9.16
N ASP A 74 -6.02 15.30 -9.14
CA ASP A 74 -7.10 15.46 -8.20
C ASP A 74 -6.58 15.12 -6.80
N PHE A 75 -7.06 15.85 -5.80
CA PHE A 75 -6.64 15.72 -4.42
C PHE A 75 -6.82 14.27 -3.92
N GLY A 76 -7.86 13.58 -4.43
CA GLY A 76 -8.10 12.16 -4.18
C GLY A 76 -7.01 11.23 -4.69
N SER A 77 -6.35 11.55 -5.81
CA SER A 77 -5.24 10.75 -6.35
C SER A 77 -3.98 10.82 -5.46
N ILE A 78 -3.73 11.98 -4.85
CA ILE A 78 -2.62 12.19 -3.91
C ILE A 78 -2.91 11.49 -2.58
N ILE A 79 -4.12 11.66 -2.04
CA ILE A 79 -4.53 11.01 -0.78
C ILE A 79 -4.49 9.48 -0.91
N ARG A 80 -4.74 8.94 -2.10
CA ARG A 80 -4.63 7.50 -2.42
C ARG A 80 -3.19 6.95 -2.37
N LEU A 81 -2.14 7.78 -2.38
CA LEU A 81 -0.75 7.30 -2.30
C LEU A 81 -0.34 6.92 -0.88
N ILE A 82 -0.76 7.74 0.09
CA ILE A 82 -0.49 7.58 1.52
C ILE A 82 -0.76 6.14 2.03
N PRO A 83 -1.93 5.52 1.76
CA PRO A 83 -2.24 4.15 2.16
C PRO A 83 -1.17 3.15 1.71
N THR A 84 -0.80 3.22 0.43
CA THR A 84 0.10 2.26 -0.20
C THR A 84 1.52 2.43 0.35
N MET A 85 1.93 3.67 0.65
CA MET A 85 3.20 3.94 1.34
C MET A 85 3.23 3.32 2.74
N PHE A 86 2.14 3.39 3.51
CA PHE A 86 2.08 2.74 4.82
C PHE A 86 2.13 1.21 4.73
N ALA A 87 1.49 0.61 3.71
CA ALA A 87 1.59 -0.82 3.45
C ALA A 87 3.02 -1.25 3.12
N VAL A 88 3.74 -0.44 2.31
CA VAL A 88 5.17 -0.66 2.01
C VAL A 88 6.02 -0.57 3.27
N ILE A 89 5.79 0.41 4.14
CA ILE A 89 6.52 0.57 5.41
C ILE A 89 6.27 -0.64 6.31
N TYR A 90 5.01 -1.04 6.48
CA TYR A 90 4.61 -2.19 7.29
C TYR A 90 5.26 -3.46 6.77
N PHE A 91 5.16 -3.73 5.47
CA PHE A 91 5.72 -4.92 4.86
C PHE A 91 7.25 -4.88 4.84
N ALA A 92 7.92 -3.74 4.69
CA ALA A 92 9.37 -3.68 4.58
C ALA A 92 10.10 -3.96 5.91
N ARG A 93 9.59 -3.45 7.03
CA ARG A 93 10.27 -3.54 8.33
C ARG A 93 9.28 -3.69 9.47
N GLN A 94 9.59 -4.56 10.44
CA GLN A 94 8.91 -4.57 11.73
C GLN A 94 9.33 -3.34 12.56
N SER A 95 8.41 -2.40 12.76
CA SER A 95 8.63 -1.19 13.56
C SER A 95 7.44 -0.94 14.47
N LYS A 96 7.65 -0.25 15.59
CA LYS A 96 6.55 0.22 16.46
C LYS A 96 5.59 1.15 15.71
N ILE A 97 6.07 1.84 14.67
CA ILE A 97 5.25 2.67 13.77
C ILE A 97 4.12 1.84 13.11
N ASN A 98 4.36 0.55 12.87
CA ASN A 98 3.38 -0.36 12.28
C ASN A 98 2.17 -0.63 13.19
N LEU A 99 2.29 -0.33 14.49
CA LEU A 99 1.19 -0.38 15.46
C LEU A 99 0.50 0.97 15.60
N VAL A 100 1.26 2.07 15.48
CA VAL A 100 0.74 3.44 15.60
C VAL A 100 -0.18 3.76 14.44
N ILE A 101 0.18 3.41 13.20
CA ILE A 101 -0.62 3.74 12.01
C ILE A 101 -2.04 3.15 12.07
N PRO A 102 -2.24 1.83 12.31
CA PRO A 102 -3.58 1.27 12.43
C PRO A 102 -4.39 1.86 13.59
N VAL A 103 -3.75 2.13 14.73
CA VAL A 103 -4.43 2.73 15.89
C VAL A 103 -4.92 4.15 15.56
N LEU A 104 -4.08 4.98 14.93
CA LEU A 104 -4.50 6.30 14.49
C LEU A 104 -5.62 6.24 13.45
N ALA A 105 -5.59 5.27 12.54
CA ALA A 105 -6.66 5.07 11.56
C ALA A 105 -7.99 4.71 12.24
N ILE A 106 -7.98 3.83 13.24
CA ILE A 106 -9.17 3.49 14.03
C ILE A 106 -9.72 4.74 14.73
N LEU A 107 -8.86 5.49 15.41
CA LEU A 107 -9.28 6.70 16.14
C LEU A 107 -9.86 7.77 15.20
N ALA A 108 -9.19 8.02 14.07
CA ALA A 108 -9.66 8.96 13.06
C ALA A 108 -11.00 8.52 12.45
N PHE A 109 -11.17 7.23 12.18
CA PHE A 109 -12.40 6.68 11.62
C PHE A 109 -13.58 6.78 12.60
N ILE A 110 -13.37 6.45 13.88
CA ILE A 110 -14.40 6.55 14.92
C ILE A 110 -14.72 8.02 15.24
N ALA A 111 -13.76 8.95 15.12
CA ALA A 111 -14.05 10.37 15.30
C ALA A 111 -14.95 10.94 14.18
N HIS A 112 -14.82 10.40 12.96
CA HIS A 112 -15.56 10.88 11.80
C HIS A 112 -17.06 10.57 11.89
N PRO A 113 -17.98 11.52 11.62
CA PRO A 113 -19.42 11.32 11.76
C PRO A 113 -19.96 10.17 10.91
N ILE A 114 -19.43 9.98 9.69
CA ILE A 114 -19.79 8.83 8.84
C ILE A 114 -19.15 7.53 9.37
N GLY A 115 -17.90 7.57 9.84
CA GLY A 115 -17.22 6.37 10.35
C GLY A 115 -17.87 5.80 11.61
N ARG A 116 -18.51 6.64 12.43
CA ARG A 116 -19.34 6.19 13.57
C ARG A 116 -20.52 5.34 13.14
N THR A 117 -21.15 5.66 12.02
CA THR A 117 -22.32 4.90 11.52
C THR A 117 -21.95 3.50 11.03
N VAL A 118 -20.67 3.30 10.67
CA VAL A 118 -20.16 2.05 10.12
C VAL A 118 -18.87 1.59 10.83
N TRP A 119 -18.89 1.68 12.16
CA TRP A 119 -17.73 1.44 13.04
C TRP A 119 -17.09 0.05 12.85
N PHE A 120 -17.83 -0.95 12.38
CA PHE A 120 -17.32 -2.30 12.15
C PHE A 120 -16.21 -2.36 11.10
N TYR A 121 -16.13 -1.42 10.15
CA TYR A 121 -14.97 -1.31 9.26
C TYR A 121 -13.68 -0.99 10.02
N ALA A 122 -13.77 -0.40 11.21
CA ALA A 122 -12.61 -0.16 12.05
C ALA A 122 -11.90 -1.45 12.50
N MET A 123 -12.63 -2.57 12.53
CA MET A 123 -12.08 -3.88 12.91
C MET A 123 -11.04 -4.40 11.91
N PHE A 124 -11.09 -3.95 10.65
CA PHE A 124 -10.07 -4.31 9.67
C PHE A 124 -8.67 -3.83 10.08
N TRP A 125 -8.57 -2.67 10.74
CA TRP A 125 -7.31 -2.17 11.27
C TRP A 125 -6.85 -2.86 12.57
N LEU A 126 -7.69 -3.74 13.16
CA LEU A 126 -7.27 -4.63 14.24
C LEU A 126 -6.39 -5.78 13.73
N ILE A 127 -6.60 -6.21 12.49
CA ILE A 127 -5.84 -7.30 11.86
C ILE A 127 -4.31 -7.03 11.86
N PRO A 128 -3.78 -5.88 11.41
CA PRO A 128 -2.35 -5.61 11.46
C PRO A 128 -1.78 -5.54 12.88
N LEU A 129 -2.61 -5.20 13.89
CA LEU A 129 -2.22 -5.23 15.31
C LEU A 129 -2.07 -6.67 15.80
N LEU A 130 -3.04 -7.53 15.48
CA LEU A 130 -3.04 -8.95 15.83
C LEU A 130 -1.94 -9.74 15.10
N MET A 131 -1.61 -9.36 13.86
CA MET A 131 -0.58 -10.02 13.06
C MET A 131 0.86 -9.58 13.43
N TYR A 132 1.04 -8.45 14.11
CA TYR A 132 2.35 -7.95 14.52
C TYR A 132 3.24 -8.95 15.29
N PRO A 133 2.76 -9.71 16.30
CA PRO A 133 3.58 -10.73 16.98
C PRO A 133 3.98 -11.90 16.08
N LEU A 134 3.23 -12.15 15.01
CA LEU A 134 3.48 -13.22 14.03
C LEU A 134 4.27 -12.72 12.81
N TYR A 135 4.63 -11.44 12.76
CA TYR A 135 5.27 -10.79 11.62
C TYR A 135 6.53 -11.51 11.11
N ASN A 136 7.44 -11.89 12.03
CA ASN A 136 8.67 -12.61 11.67
C ASN A 136 8.46 -14.12 11.51
N LYS A 137 7.30 -14.64 11.92
CA LYS A 137 7.02 -16.09 11.99
C LYS A 137 6.25 -16.59 10.77
N SER A 138 5.50 -15.73 10.08
CA SER A 138 4.69 -16.12 8.93
C SER A 138 4.66 -15.02 7.86
N LEU A 139 5.02 -15.38 6.63
CA LEU A 139 4.88 -14.50 5.47
C LEU A 139 3.41 -14.10 5.26
N LEU A 140 2.49 -15.00 5.56
CA LEU A 140 1.04 -14.77 5.44
C LEU A 140 0.55 -13.75 6.47
N ALA A 141 1.06 -13.79 7.71
CA ALA A 141 0.74 -12.77 8.72
C ALA A 141 1.27 -11.39 8.29
N ARG A 142 2.48 -11.36 7.70
CA ARG A 142 3.09 -10.14 7.19
C ARG A 142 2.34 -9.56 5.99
N SER A 143 1.88 -10.39 5.05
CA SER A 143 1.08 -9.95 3.90
C SER A 143 -0.32 -9.49 4.30
N LEU A 144 -0.98 -10.21 5.22
CA LEU A 144 -2.28 -9.80 5.77
C LEU A 144 -2.17 -8.45 6.47
N GLY A 145 -1.19 -8.31 7.38
CA GLY A 145 -0.97 -7.04 8.08
C GLY A 145 -0.71 -5.88 7.11
N ALA A 146 0.12 -6.07 6.08
CA ALA A 146 0.37 -5.01 5.10
C ALA A 146 -0.88 -4.62 4.29
N THR A 147 -1.69 -5.60 3.90
CA THR A 147 -2.94 -5.38 3.14
C THR A 147 -3.92 -4.52 3.93
N PHE A 148 -4.14 -4.86 5.21
CA PHE A 148 -5.08 -4.13 6.06
C PHE A 148 -4.49 -2.85 6.69
N CYS A 149 -3.17 -2.65 6.58
CA CYS A 149 -2.52 -1.39 6.94
C CYS A 149 -2.55 -0.36 5.79
N GLN A 150 -3.01 -0.76 4.59
CA GLN A 150 -3.27 0.14 3.48
C GLN A 150 -4.55 0.95 3.74
N VAL A 151 -4.46 1.97 4.60
CA VAL A 151 -5.58 2.83 5.00
C VAL A 151 -6.04 3.70 3.83
N ARG A 152 -6.98 3.22 3.01
CA ARG A 152 -7.52 3.97 1.87
C ARG A 152 -8.80 4.69 2.25
N PHE A 153 -8.66 5.99 2.52
CA PHE A 153 -9.81 6.89 2.60
C PHE A 153 -10.37 7.04 1.18
N GLY A 154 -11.57 6.52 0.97
CA GLY A 154 -12.35 6.64 -0.27
C GLY A 154 -13.24 7.86 -0.22
#